data_AF-A0A2M7JHH6-F1
#
_entry.id   AF-A0A2M7JHH6-F1
#
_cell.length_a   1.000
_cell.length_b   1.000
_cell.length_c   1.000
_cell.angle_alpha   90.00
_cell.angle_beta   90.00
_cell.angle_gamma   90.00
#
_symmetry.space_group_name_H-M   'P 1'
#
loop_
_entity.id
_entity.type
_entity.pdbx_description
1 polymer ?
#
loop_
_entity_poly.entity_id
_entity_poly.type
_entity_poly.pdbx_seq_one_letter_code
_entity_poly.pdbx_strand_id
1 'polypeptide(L)' 'SLIMGNPGVDFIYDHDRDGKRFRLDTREVKKQLDGGDITHPEVIGFLRQFMSEGLAEIKTAIKEE' A
#
# COMPACT_ATOMS: atom_id res chain seq x y z
N SER A 1 -14.00 -6.19 -3.13
CA SER A 1 -13.04 -5.27 -2.49
C SER A 1 -12.94 -5.59 -1.01
N LEU A 2 -11.79 -6.11 -0.54
CA LEU A 2 -11.63 -6.66 0.82
C LEU A 2 -11.21 -5.61 1.87
N ILE A 3 -10.66 -4.47 1.43
CA ILE A 3 -10.07 -3.45 2.30
C ILE A 3 -11.14 -2.51 2.91
N MET A 4 -12.30 -2.37 2.25
CA MET A 4 -13.41 -1.52 2.73
C MET A 4 -14.33 -2.18 3.77
N GLY A 5 -14.14 -3.47 4.07
CA GLY A 5 -15.06 -4.23 4.92
C GLY A 5 -14.74 -4.19 6.42
N ASN A 6 -13.56 -3.70 6.83
CA ASN A 6 -13.16 -3.70 8.23
C ASN A 6 -12.25 -2.50 8.58
N PRO A 7 -12.82 -1.35 9.00
CA PRO A 7 -12.07 -0.14 9.37
C PRO A 7 -11.11 -0.35 10.56
N GLY A 8 -11.28 -1.41 11.34
CA GLY A 8 -10.41 -1.76 12.46
C GLY A 8 -9.22 -2.66 12.10
N VAL A 9 -9.10 -3.12 10.85
CA VAL A 9 -8.01 -4.03 10.46
C VAL A 9 -6.83 -3.25 9.93
N ASP A 10 -5.70 -3.47 10.60
CA ASP A 10 -4.40 -3.07 10.11
C ASP A 10 -3.94 -4.02 9.02
N PHE A 11 -3.75 -3.49 7.81
CA PHE A 11 -3.23 -4.24 6.68
C PHE A 11 -1.73 -4.03 6.57
N ILE A 12 -1.00 -5.14 6.49
CA ILE A 12 0.41 -5.17 6.10
C ILE A 12 0.45 -5.85 4.73
N TYR A 13 0.84 -5.08 3.71
CA TYR A 13 1.07 -5.59 2.37
C TYR A 13 2.57 -5.78 2.18
N ASP A 14 3.03 -7.02 2.28
CA ASP A 14 4.43 -7.39 2.03
C ASP A 14 4.48 -8.17 0.71
N HIS A 15 5.20 -7.62 -0.27
CA HIS A 15 5.37 -8.20 -1.58
C HIS A 15 6.87 -8.35 -1.86
N ASP A 16 7.35 -9.58 -1.89
CA ASP A 16 8.69 -9.92 -2.33
C ASP A 16 8.61 -10.45 -3.77
N ARG A 17 9.39 -9.84 -4.67
CA ARG A 17 9.50 -10.29 -6.05
C ARG A 17 10.93 -10.12 -6.54
N ASP A 18 11.57 -11.23 -6.88
CA ASP A 18 12.91 -11.28 -7.47
C ASP A 18 13.97 -10.51 -6.63
N GLY A 19 13.92 -10.66 -5.30
CA GLY A 19 14.81 -9.97 -4.37
C GLY A 19 14.46 -8.50 -4.11
N LYS A 20 13.45 -7.94 -4.80
CA LYS A 20 12.88 -6.63 -4.46
C LYS A 20 11.69 -6.81 -3.53
N ARG A 21 11.77 -6.18 -2.35
CA ARG A 21 10.74 -6.20 -1.33
C ARG A 21 10.01 -4.86 -1.28
N PHE A 22 8.70 -4.89 -1.47
CA PHE A 22 7.81 -3.76 -1.21
C PHE A 22 6.93 -4.09 -0.02
N ARG A 23 7.09 -3.31 1.05
CA ARG A 23 6.29 -3.41 2.25
C ARG A 23 5.51 -2.12 2.41
N LEU A 24 4.21 -2.26 2.59
CA LEU A 24 3.29 -1.19 2.95
C LEU A 24 2.57 -1.58 4.23
N ASP A 25 2.84 -0.85 5.31
CA ASP A 25 2.16 -1.01 6.58
C ASP A 25 1.18 0.14 6.79
N THR A 26 -0.11 -0.17 6.77
CA THR A 26 -1.17 0.83 6.95
C THR A 26 -1.17 1.49 8.32
N ARG A 27 -0.51 0.88 9.33
CA ARG A 27 -0.35 1.49 10.66
C ARG A 27 0.66 2.63 10.64
N GLU A 28 1.72 2.51 9.84
CA GLU A 28 2.67 3.61 9.64
C GLU A 28 1.99 4.78 8.95
N VAL A 29 1.11 4.50 7.99
CA VAL A 29 0.30 5.53 7.32
C VAL A 29 -0.67 6.19 8.30
N LYS A 30 -1.39 5.41 9.12
CA LYS A 30 -2.25 5.95 10.21
C LYS A 30 -1.47 6.81 11.20
N LYS A 31 -0.24 6.42 11.57
CA LYS A 31 0.64 7.20 12.45
C LYS A 31 1.06 8.53 11.83
N GLN A 32 1.36 8.54 10.53
CA GLN A 32 1.67 9.76 9.80
C GLN A 32 0.45 10.69 9.66
N LEU A 33 -0.76 10.11 9.65
CA LEU A 33 -2.02 10.83 9.61
C LEU A 33 -2.53 11.29 10.98
N ASP A 34 -1.71 11.22 12.03
CA ASP A 34 -2.06 11.61 13.41
C ASP A 34 -3.37 10.95 13.90
N GLY A 35 -3.59 9.67 13.56
CA GLY A 35 -4.80 8.93 13.93
C GLY A 35 -5.98 9.13 12.97
N GLY A 36 -5.78 9.77 11.83
CA GLY A 36 -6.77 9.86 10.75
C GLY A 36 -7.17 8.50 10.18
N ASP A 37 -8.41 8.43 9.69
CA ASP A 37 -9.00 7.22 9.12
C ASP A 37 -8.34 6.87 7.77
N ILE A 38 -7.64 5.73 7.71
CA ILE A 38 -7.15 5.16 6.44
C ILE A 38 -8.30 4.93 5.43
N THR A 39 -9.52 4.80 5.92
CA THR A 39 -10.70 4.60 5.08
C THR A 39 -11.12 5.85 4.31
N HIS A 40 -10.52 7.01 4.60
CA HIS A 40 -10.78 8.23 3.85
C HIS A 40 -10.39 8.06 2.37
N PRO A 41 -11.23 8.56 1.44
CA PRO A 41 -10.98 8.44 0.01
C PRO A 41 -9.65 9.08 -0.41
N GLU A 42 -9.22 10.14 0.28
CA GLU A 42 -7.93 10.79 0.05
C GLU A 42 -6.74 9.87 0.38
N VAL A 43 -6.80 9.20 1.54
CA VAL A 43 -5.78 8.22 1.95
C VAL A 43 -5.78 7.01 1.03
N ILE A 44 -6.96 6.52 0.62
CA ILE A 44 -7.06 5.43 -0.37
C ILE A 44 -6.45 5.85 -1.70
N GLY A 45 -6.68 7.09 -2.15
CA GLY A 45 -6.06 7.66 -3.35
C GLY A 45 -4.54 7.68 -3.24
N PHE A 46 -4.02 8.20 -2.12
CA PHE A 46 -2.60 8.21 -1.82
C PHE A 46 -2.00 6.80 -1.81
N LEU A 47 -2.61 5.86 -1.08
CA LEU A 47 -2.16 4.47 -0.99
C LEU A 47 -2.14 3.79 -2.35
N ARG A 48 -3.15 4.04 -3.20
CA ARG A 48 -3.19 3.51 -4.57
C ARG A 48 -2.04 4.05 -5.40
N GLN A 49 -1.75 5.34 -5.30
CA GLN A 49 -0.64 5.93 -6.05
C GLN A 49 0.69 5.39 -5.52
N PHE A 50 0.90 5.40 -4.21
CA PHE A 50 2.10 4.87 -3.55
C PHE A 50 2.37 3.41 -3.91
N MET A 51 1.33 2.56 -3.87
CA MET A 51 1.43 1.17 -4.34
C MET A 51 1.73 1.10 -5.83
N SER A 52 1.09 1.92 -6.67
CA SER A 52 1.34 1.90 -8.11
C SER A 52 2.77 2.32 -8.43
N GLU A 53 3.32 3.32 -7.74
CA GLU A 53 4.69 3.80 -7.91
C GLU A 53 5.70 2.76 -7.43
N GLY A 54 5.58 2.29 -6.18
CA GLY A 54 6.49 1.29 -5.63
C GLY A 54 6.39 -0.07 -6.34
N LEU A 55 5.19 -0.48 -6.76
CA LEU A 55 5.02 -1.64 -7.63
C LEU A 55 5.60 -1.37 -9.00
N ALA A 56 5.48 -0.17 -9.60
CA ALA A 56 6.09 0.13 -10.90
C ALA A 56 7.62 0.10 -10.85
N GLU A 57 8.24 0.47 -9.74
CA GLU A 57 9.70 0.33 -9.53
C GLU A 57 10.13 -1.15 -9.45
N ILE A 58 9.28 -2.01 -8.89
CA ILE A 58 9.50 -3.46 -8.90
C ILE A 58 9.18 -4.05 -10.28
N LYS A 59 8.05 -3.66 -10.88
CA LYS A 59 7.56 -4.16 -12.17
C LYS A 59 8.42 -3.70 -13.33
N THR A 60 9.10 -2.56 -13.24
CA THR A 60 10.10 -2.14 -14.22
C THR A 60 11.28 -3.12 -14.30
N ALA A 61 11.53 -3.92 -13.25
CA ALA A 61 12.46 -5.04 -13.35
C ALA A 61 11.87 -6.26 -14.08
N ILE A 62 10.57 -6.29 -14.38
CA ILE A 62 9.92 -7.32 -15.19
C ILE A 62 9.01 -6.65 -16.21
N LYS A 63 9.63 -6.01 -17.20
CA LYS A 63 9.04 -5.90 -18.53
C LYS A 63 9.73 -6.94 -19.40
N GLU A 64 9.36 -8.19 -19.18
CA GLU A 64 9.60 -9.24 -20.16
C GLU A 64 8.25 -9.66 -20.71
N GLU A 65 8.14 -9.43 -22.02
CA GLU A 65 7.25 -10.00 -23.06
C GLU A 65 5.73 -9.79 -22.98
#